data_AF-A0A1B7YGX9-F1
#
_entry.id   AF-A0A1B7YGX9-F1
#
_cell.length_a   1.000
_cell.length_b   1.000
_cell.length_c   1.000
_cell.angle_alpha   90.00
_cell.angle_beta   90.00
_cell.angle_gamma   90.00
#
_symmetry.space_group_name_H-M   'P 1'
#
loop_
_entity.id
_entity.type
_entity.pdbx_description
1 polymer ?
#
loop_
_entity_poly.entity_id
_entity_poly.type
_entity_poly.pdbx_seq_one_letter_code
_entity_poly.pdbx_strand_id
1 'polypeptide(L)'
;MRVEEFESPELIETLVLGFPNPEAKVWRASLPGGFEMAHQTPLVAMVDMLNGRASFAFNDSDSLQQTRVASFVLMHTIPTAFDETLWGQIEESASSPMTADVIQAIRGFRHEAVEVLFHLCVQTYETKVQMGVETTSIVEQSAELAEGTDPFYLDMNCRPLLKQASRNCNQSIDRWNETLRLKGPAATNLARLNTTVEKGFSASLQSLEKMASNMKVDLVGYASASYVTEEYQDTAIFFRGTEFIKTLFQDVLFSMSTMANHTLHHDVMNNLYTNIATSLSMSMRSGEPQKYAVDAFNISGVAWTQVSYVHISWGWITVLAVEISIAALFLTLTMVSQGISDNGRGSRQESCLPFRDAKNSSLATLVALSEATRAKAGGGVQPVDELEKIAKRLRVRFEGNQIVPAEEGCNTPSEGTATR
;
A
#
# COMPACT_ATOMS: atom_id res chain seq x y z
N MET A 1 -27.00 -13.77 -26.60
CA MET A 1 -28.05 -13.77 -25.56
C MET A 1 -29.40 -13.93 -26.22
N ARG A 2 -30.30 -14.76 -25.67
CA ARG A 2 -31.68 -14.92 -26.16
C ARG A 2 -32.62 -14.30 -25.13
N VAL A 3 -33.58 -13.51 -25.62
CA VAL A 3 -34.59 -12.85 -24.80
C VAL A 3 -35.97 -13.29 -25.28
N GLU A 4 -36.83 -13.65 -24.35
CA GLU A 4 -38.20 -14.09 -24.60
C GLU A 4 -39.15 -13.36 -23.67
N GLU A 5 -40.37 -13.13 -24.13
CA GLU A 5 -41.42 -12.40 -23.42
C GLU A 5 -42.61 -13.33 -23.17
N PHE A 6 -43.20 -13.25 -21.99
CA PHE A 6 -44.32 -14.07 -21.54
C PHE A 6 -45.38 -13.20 -20.87
N GLU A 7 -46.65 -13.59 -21.06
CA GLU A 7 -47.82 -12.90 -20.49
C GLU A 7 -48.13 -13.35 -19.05
N SER A 8 -47.52 -14.43 -18.54
CA SER A 8 -47.77 -14.93 -17.19
C SER A 8 -46.53 -15.57 -16.56
N PRO A 9 -46.25 -15.33 -15.26
CA PRO A 9 -45.15 -15.96 -14.53
C PRO A 9 -45.34 -17.47 -14.33
N GLU A 10 -46.57 -17.98 -14.35
CA GLU A 10 -46.84 -19.44 -14.22
C GLU A 10 -46.31 -20.26 -15.41
N LEU A 11 -46.01 -19.58 -16.53
CA LEU A 11 -45.44 -20.21 -17.73
C LEU A 11 -43.91 -20.42 -17.64
N ILE A 12 -43.29 -20.01 -16.52
CA ILE A 12 -41.84 -20.02 -16.35
C ILE A 12 -41.47 -20.89 -15.14
N GLU A 13 -40.70 -21.94 -15.39
CA GLU A 13 -40.17 -22.84 -14.34
C GLU A 13 -39.01 -22.21 -13.54
N THR A 14 -38.36 -21.19 -14.11
CA THR A 14 -37.29 -20.42 -13.47
C THR A 14 -37.85 -19.44 -12.45
N LEU A 15 -37.12 -19.19 -11.36
CA LEU A 15 -37.46 -18.12 -10.43
C LEU A 15 -37.56 -16.77 -11.15
N VAL A 16 -38.74 -16.15 -11.09
CA VAL A 16 -38.97 -14.78 -11.56
C VAL A 16 -38.49 -13.80 -10.49
N LEU A 17 -37.56 -12.92 -10.84
CA LEU A 17 -36.98 -11.93 -9.94
C LEU A 17 -37.92 -10.73 -9.78
N GLY A 18 -38.15 -10.34 -8.52
CA GLY A 18 -39.11 -9.30 -8.12
C GLY A 18 -40.33 -9.88 -7.40
N PHE A 19 -41.21 -9.01 -6.87
CA PHE A 19 -42.52 -9.44 -6.41
C PHE A 19 -43.41 -9.76 -7.62
N PRO A 20 -44.16 -10.88 -7.60
CA PRO A 20 -45.03 -11.24 -8.71
C PRO A 20 -46.10 -10.17 -8.91
N ASN A 21 -46.10 -9.54 -10.08
CA ASN A 21 -47.25 -8.79 -10.54
C ASN A 21 -47.96 -9.61 -11.63
N PRO A 22 -49.16 -10.15 -11.39
CA PRO A 22 -49.85 -11.00 -12.35
C PRO A 22 -50.25 -10.28 -13.64
N GLU A 23 -50.29 -8.94 -13.63
CA GLU A 23 -50.60 -8.12 -14.80
C GLU A 23 -49.34 -7.67 -15.56
N ALA A 24 -48.14 -7.90 -15.00
CA ALA A 24 -46.88 -7.51 -15.62
C ALA A 24 -46.32 -8.61 -16.53
N LYS A 25 -45.82 -8.17 -17.68
CA LYS A 25 -45.04 -9.00 -18.60
C LYS A 25 -43.81 -9.57 -17.89
N VAL A 26 -43.43 -10.79 -18.26
CA VAL A 26 -42.22 -11.44 -17.76
C VAL A 26 -41.23 -11.58 -18.91
N TRP A 27 -39.97 -11.24 -18.66
CA TRP A 27 -38.88 -11.43 -19.60
C TRP A 27 -37.95 -12.53 -19.12
N ARG A 28 -37.61 -13.46 -20.02
CA ARG A 28 -36.58 -14.48 -19.80
C ARG A 28 -35.37 -14.17 -20.66
N ALA A 29 -34.27 -13.83 -20.00
CA ALA A 29 -32.95 -13.68 -20.58
C ALA A 29 -32.17 -14.99 -20.41
N SER A 30 -31.54 -15.50 -21.46
CA SER A 30 -30.74 -16.74 -21.39
C SER A 30 -29.45 -16.68 -22.20
N LEU A 31 -28.46 -17.42 -21.69
CA LEU A 31 -27.17 -17.66 -22.32
C LEU A 31 -26.93 -19.18 -22.44
N PRO A 32 -26.07 -19.63 -23.39
CA PRO A 32 -25.66 -21.03 -23.47
C PRO A 32 -25.09 -21.54 -22.14
N GLY A 33 -25.20 -22.84 -21.88
CA GLY A 33 -24.73 -23.44 -20.62
C GLY A 33 -25.74 -23.38 -19.47
N GLY A 34 -26.95 -22.91 -19.72
CA GLY A 34 -28.06 -22.96 -18.75
C GLY A 34 -28.08 -21.80 -17.75
N PHE A 35 -27.43 -20.68 -18.09
CA PHE A 35 -27.59 -19.41 -17.38
C PHE A 35 -28.84 -18.72 -17.89
N GLU A 36 -29.79 -18.48 -16.99
CA GLU A 36 -31.08 -17.89 -17.30
C GLU A 36 -31.48 -16.95 -16.18
N MET A 37 -32.19 -15.87 -16.52
CA MET A 37 -32.72 -14.89 -15.58
C MET A 37 -34.12 -14.53 -16.05
N ALA A 38 -35.13 -14.80 -15.23
CA ALA A 38 -36.50 -14.37 -15.47
C ALA A 38 -36.82 -13.19 -14.56
N HIS A 39 -37.51 -12.16 -15.07
CA HIS A 39 -37.80 -10.94 -14.31
C HIS A 39 -39.02 -10.20 -14.86
N GLN A 40 -39.59 -9.32 -14.05
CA GLN A 40 -40.72 -8.48 -14.42
C GLN A 40 -40.42 -6.98 -14.38
N THR A 41 -39.25 -6.55 -13.92
CA THR A 41 -38.99 -5.13 -13.67
C THR A 41 -37.84 -4.62 -14.53
N PRO A 42 -37.83 -3.32 -14.86
CA PRO A 42 -36.77 -2.75 -15.70
C PRO A 42 -35.41 -2.71 -15.01
N LEU A 43 -35.34 -2.95 -13.69
CA LEU A 43 -34.13 -2.87 -12.87
C LEU A 43 -33.86 -4.23 -12.22
N VAL A 44 -33.04 -5.05 -12.90
CA VAL A 44 -32.65 -6.38 -12.44
C VAL A 44 -31.20 -6.66 -12.77
N ALA A 45 -30.51 -7.38 -11.88
CA ALA A 45 -29.16 -7.87 -12.11
C ALA A 45 -28.97 -9.26 -11.49
N MET A 46 -28.16 -10.08 -12.14
CA MET A 46 -27.72 -11.38 -11.66
C MET A 46 -26.25 -11.58 -12.01
N VAL A 47 -25.47 -11.99 -11.02
CA VAL A 47 -24.10 -12.47 -11.19
C VAL A 47 -24.08 -13.96 -10.87
N ASP A 48 -23.58 -14.78 -11.80
CA ASP A 48 -23.30 -16.20 -11.55
C ASP A 48 -21.89 -16.56 -12.03
N MET A 49 -21.34 -17.65 -11.53
CA MET A 49 -19.99 -18.11 -11.87
C MET A 49 -20.01 -19.08 -13.06
N LEU A 50 -19.12 -18.87 -14.02
CA LEU A 50 -18.87 -19.82 -15.09
C LEU A 50 -18.04 -20.99 -14.57
N ASN A 51 -18.50 -22.20 -14.83
CA ASN A 51 -17.79 -23.42 -14.46
C ASN A 51 -16.62 -23.69 -15.41
N GLY A 52 -15.80 -24.69 -15.07
CA GLY A 52 -14.62 -25.11 -15.84
C GLY A 52 -14.81 -24.99 -17.35
N ARG A 53 -13.81 -24.54 -18.08
CA ARG A 53 -13.67 -24.08 -19.48
C ARG A 53 -14.77 -23.22 -20.11
N ALA A 54 -15.92 -23.01 -19.47
CA ALA A 54 -16.94 -22.13 -20.00
C ALA A 54 -16.43 -20.68 -19.99
N SER A 55 -16.46 -20.07 -21.17
CA SER A 55 -16.30 -18.64 -21.37
C SER A 55 -17.13 -18.24 -22.59
N PHE A 56 -17.59 -17.00 -22.60
CA PHE A 56 -18.30 -16.38 -23.71
C PHE A 56 -17.38 -15.41 -24.46
N ALA A 57 -16.54 -14.67 -23.74
CA ALA A 57 -15.73 -13.58 -24.27
C ALA A 57 -14.24 -13.92 -24.40
N PHE A 58 -13.74 -14.94 -23.68
CA PHE A 58 -12.30 -15.22 -23.57
C PHE A 58 -11.90 -16.60 -24.10
N ASN A 59 -12.72 -17.22 -24.97
CA ASN A 59 -12.43 -18.55 -25.53
C ASN A 59 -11.19 -18.57 -26.43
N ASP A 60 -10.85 -17.45 -27.07
CA ASP A 60 -9.75 -17.36 -28.04
C ASP A 60 -8.38 -17.12 -27.36
N SER A 61 -8.34 -17.01 -26.02
CA SER A 61 -7.12 -16.72 -25.27
C SER A 61 -6.74 -17.86 -24.34
N ASP A 62 -5.92 -18.78 -24.84
CA ASP A 62 -5.44 -19.93 -24.08
C ASP A 62 -4.70 -19.52 -22.79
N SER A 63 -3.89 -18.46 -22.84
CA SER A 63 -3.14 -17.99 -21.66
C SER A 63 -4.06 -17.47 -20.55
N LEU A 64 -5.11 -16.72 -20.89
CA LEU A 64 -6.10 -16.26 -19.92
C LEU A 64 -6.90 -17.43 -19.35
N GLN A 65 -7.27 -18.41 -20.17
CA GLN A 65 -8.00 -19.59 -19.71
C GLN A 65 -7.15 -20.49 -18.80
N GLN A 66 -5.85 -20.66 -19.09
CA GLN A 66 -4.94 -21.47 -18.27
C GLN A 66 -4.63 -20.84 -16.91
N THR A 67 -4.61 -19.50 -16.85
CA THR A 67 -4.30 -18.75 -15.62
C THR A 67 -5.54 -18.25 -14.87
N ARG A 68 -6.72 -18.61 -15.35
CA ARG A 68 -8.03 -18.26 -14.78
C ARG A 68 -8.20 -18.80 -13.37
N VAL A 69 -8.57 -17.90 -12.45
CA VAL A 69 -9.02 -18.23 -11.10
C VAL A 69 -10.55 -18.36 -11.06
N ALA A 70 -11.26 -17.42 -11.66
CA ALA A 70 -12.71 -17.45 -11.72
C ALA A 70 -13.21 -16.61 -12.90
N SER A 71 -14.34 -16.99 -13.48
CA SER A 71 -15.05 -16.14 -14.43
C SER A 71 -16.51 -16.00 -13.99
N PHE A 72 -17.04 -14.79 -14.07
CA PHE A 72 -18.40 -14.46 -13.67
C PHE A 72 -19.15 -13.89 -14.87
N VAL A 73 -20.42 -14.24 -14.98
CA VAL A 73 -21.34 -13.63 -15.91
C VAL A 73 -22.31 -12.74 -15.14
N LEU A 74 -22.30 -11.46 -15.48
CA LEU A 74 -23.25 -10.46 -15.03
C LEU A 74 -24.31 -10.29 -16.12
N MET A 75 -25.54 -10.71 -15.84
CA MET A 75 -26.72 -10.44 -16.66
C MET A 75 -27.52 -9.34 -15.99
N HIS A 76 -27.80 -8.24 -16.68
CA HIS A 76 -28.58 -7.14 -16.11
C HIS A 76 -29.38 -6.41 -17.18
N THR A 77 -30.29 -5.55 -16.73
CA THR A 77 -30.99 -4.60 -17.60
C THR A 77 -30.31 -3.23 -17.58
N ILE A 78 -30.50 -2.48 -18.66
CA ILE A 78 -30.10 -1.08 -18.79
C ILE A 78 -31.30 -0.29 -19.28
N PRO A 79 -31.76 0.74 -18.54
CA PRO A 79 -32.75 1.67 -19.05
C PRO A 79 -32.26 2.36 -20.33
N THR A 80 -33.11 2.41 -21.36
CA THR A 80 -32.77 3.00 -22.68
C THR A 80 -33.63 4.18 -23.05
N ALA A 81 -34.73 4.40 -22.31
CA ALA A 81 -35.65 5.50 -22.56
C ALA A 81 -36.22 5.97 -21.22
N PHE A 82 -36.10 7.28 -20.99
CA PHE A 82 -36.68 7.96 -19.84
C PHE A 82 -37.72 8.96 -20.32
N ASP A 83 -38.74 9.18 -19.50
CA ASP A 83 -39.56 10.38 -19.60
C ASP A 83 -38.73 11.56 -19.09
N GLU A 84 -38.11 12.34 -19.99
CA GLU A 84 -37.16 13.40 -19.64
C GLU A 84 -37.72 14.42 -18.64
N THR A 85 -39.02 14.73 -18.75
CA THR A 85 -39.68 15.70 -17.88
C THR A 85 -39.84 15.18 -16.46
N LEU A 86 -40.27 13.92 -16.33
CA LEU A 86 -40.42 13.25 -15.04
C LEU A 86 -39.04 12.92 -14.43
N TRP A 87 -38.09 12.48 -15.26
CA TRP A 87 -36.74 12.14 -14.83
C TRP A 87 -36.02 13.34 -14.21
N GLY A 88 -36.09 14.52 -14.85
CA GLY A 88 -35.49 15.74 -14.29
C GLY A 88 -36.11 16.14 -12.95
N GLN A 89 -37.43 16.00 -12.80
CA GLN A 89 -38.10 16.27 -11.52
C GLN A 89 -37.70 15.29 -10.42
N ILE A 90 -37.55 14.01 -10.77
CA ILE A 90 -37.11 12.96 -9.85
C ILE A 90 -35.66 13.18 -9.46
N GLU A 91 -34.76 13.46 -10.40
CA GLU A 91 -33.34 13.68 -10.12
C GLU A 91 -33.12 14.83 -9.12
N GLU A 92 -33.91 15.89 -9.20
CA GLU A 92 -33.84 17.03 -8.27
C GLU A 92 -34.43 16.73 -6.89
N SER A 93 -35.39 15.81 -6.78
CA SER A 93 -36.21 15.60 -5.57
C SER A 93 -35.94 14.28 -4.86
N ALA A 94 -35.44 13.27 -5.56
CA ALA A 94 -35.24 11.94 -5.03
C ALA A 94 -33.93 11.86 -4.24
N SER A 95 -34.05 11.43 -2.98
CA SER A 95 -32.91 11.09 -2.14
C SER A 95 -32.38 9.67 -2.38
N SER A 96 -33.10 8.87 -3.18
CA SER A 96 -32.80 7.46 -3.47
C SER A 96 -33.18 7.10 -4.91
N PRO A 97 -32.34 6.33 -5.64
CA PRO A 97 -32.66 5.85 -6.99
C PRO A 97 -33.72 4.75 -7.01
N MET A 98 -34.23 4.33 -5.85
CA MET A 98 -35.07 3.14 -5.69
C MET A 98 -36.48 3.50 -5.24
N THR A 99 -37.09 4.49 -5.91
CA THR A 99 -38.48 4.91 -5.67
C THR A 99 -39.41 4.40 -6.77
N ALA A 100 -40.71 4.41 -6.49
CA ALA A 100 -41.73 4.07 -7.47
C ALA A 100 -41.64 4.97 -8.70
N ASP A 101 -41.39 6.26 -8.47
CA ASP A 101 -41.33 7.28 -9.50
C ASP A 101 -40.18 7.01 -10.49
N VAL A 102 -39.00 6.60 -10.00
CA VAL A 102 -37.86 6.23 -10.86
C VAL A 102 -38.24 5.08 -11.80
N ILE A 103 -38.87 4.03 -11.27
CA ILE A 103 -39.29 2.88 -12.08
C ILE A 103 -40.34 3.28 -13.11
N GLN A 104 -41.29 4.15 -12.74
CA GLN A 104 -42.32 4.64 -13.65
C GLN A 104 -41.78 5.55 -14.75
N ALA A 105 -40.68 6.27 -14.49
CA ALA A 105 -40.01 7.11 -15.48
C ALA A 105 -39.30 6.31 -16.58
N ILE A 106 -38.98 5.02 -16.32
CA ILE A 106 -38.34 4.14 -17.30
C ILE A 106 -39.40 3.62 -18.29
N ARG A 107 -39.27 4.01 -19.56
CA ARG A 107 -40.19 3.62 -20.64
C ARG A 107 -39.69 2.42 -21.44
N GLY A 108 -38.41 2.13 -21.38
CA GLY A 108 -37.80 1.02 -22.07
C GLY A 108 -36.45 0.64 -21.47
N PHE A 109 -36.06 -0.61 -21.67
CA PHE A 109 -34.79 -1.16 -21.23
C PHE A 109 -34.29 -2.21 -22.22
N ARG A 110 -33.00 -2.50 -22.15
CA ARG A 110 -32.34 -3.59 -22.89
C ARG A 110 -31.62 -4.51 -21.93
N HIS A 111 -31.41 -5.76 -22.33
CA HIS A 111 -30.63 -6.72 -21.56
C HIS A 111 -29.17 -6.72 -22.02
N GLU A 112 -28.26 -6.74 -21.06
CA GLU A 112 -26.82 -6.91 -21.29
C GLU A 112 -26.29 -8.12 -20.53
N ALA A 113 -25.20 -8.68 -21.06
CA ALA A 113 -24.42 -9.72 -20.44
C ALA A 113 -22.93 -9.35 -20.53
N VAL A 114 -22.25 -9.33 -19.38
CA VAL A 114 -20.83 -9.02 -19.27
C VAL A 114 -20.13 -10.21 -18.62
N GLU A 115 -19.05 -10.69 -19.23
CA GLU A 115 -18.17 -11.66 -18.59
C GLU A 115 -16.98 -10.95 -17.96
N VAL A 116 -16.70 -11.26 -16.69
CA VAL A 116 -15.52 -10.78 -15.96
C VAL A 116 -14.67 -11.97 -15.56
N LEU A 117 -13.47 -12.03 -16.14
CA LEU A 117 -12.51 -13.10 -15.90
C LEU A 117 -11.39 -12.59 -14.99
N PHE A 118 -11.24 -13.23 -13.83
CA PHE A 118 -10.10 -13.05 -12.94
C PHE A 118 -9.05 -14.11 -13.25
N HIS A 119 -7.84 -13.66 -13.61
CA HIS A 119 -6.72 -14.55 -13.88
C HIS A 119 -5.46 -14.07 -13.16
N LEU A 120 -4.51 -14.98 -13.04
CA LEU A 120 -3.20 -14.68 -12.50
C LEU A 120 -2.28 -14.13 -13.59
N CYS A 121 -1.46 -13.16 -13.20
CA CYS A 121 -0.36 -12.66 -14.02
C CYS A 121 0.81 -12.22 -13.14
N VAL A 122 2.01 -12.25 -13.71
CA VAL A 122 3.22 -11.70 -13.13
C VAL A 122 3.44 -10.32 -13.76
N GLN A 123 3.57 -9.30 -12.90
CA GLN A 123 3.84 -7.92 -13.31
C GLN A 123 5.23 -7.49 -12.83
N THR A 124 6.00 -6.88 -13.72
CA THR A 124 7.27 -6.22 -13.41
C THR A 124 7.03 -4.73 -13.25
N TYR A 125 7.59 -4.15 -12.19
CA TYR A 125 7.46 -2.72 -11.89
C TYR A 125 8.79 -2.01 -11.98
N GLU A 126 8.76 -0.78 -12.50
CA GLU A 126 9.83 0.20 -12.34
C GLU A 126 9.39 1.25 -11.32
N THR A 127 10.20 1.44 -10.28
CA THR A 127 9.98 2.46 -9.25
C THR A 127 11.03 3.55 -9.38
N LYS A 128 10.59 4.79 -9.54
CA LYS A 128 11.42 5.99 -9.57
C LYS A 128 11.18 6.78 -8.30
N VAL A 129 12.25 7.04 -7.54
CA VAL A 129 12.19 7.90 -6.36
C VAL A 129 12.82 9.25 -6.72
N GLN A 130 12.02 10.32 -6.71
CA GLN A 130 12.48 11.68 -6.96
C GLN A 130 12.10 12.58 -5.80
N MET A 131 13.09 13.22 -5.17
CA MET A 131 12.89 14.12 -4.01
C MET A 131 12.09 13.48 -2.86
N GLY A 132 12.23 12.17 -2.63
CA GLY A 132 11.48 11.45 -1.60
C GLY A 132 10.05 11.08 -1.99
N VAL A 133 9.62 11.40 -3.21
CA VAL A 133 8.36 10.92 -3.79
C VAL A 133 8.65 9.66 -4.61
N GLU A 134 7.97 8.57 -4.27
CA GLU A 134 8.00 7.32 -5.02
C GLU A 134 6.93 7.34 -6.11
N THR A 135 7.33 7.05 -7.35
CA THR A 135 6.43 6.80 -8.47
C THR A 135 6.71 5.41 -9.02
N THR A 136 5.71 4.53 -8.97
CA THR A 136 5.81 3.14 -9.42
C THR A 136 4.94 2.91 -10.65
N SER A 137 5.51 2.32 -11.70
CA SER A 137 4.82 2.02 -12.96
C SER A 137 5.06 0.57 -13.39
N ILE A 138 4.04 -0.07 -13.98
CA ILE A 138 4.17 -1.41 -14.57
C ILE A 138 4.95 -1.30 -15.89
N VAL A 139 5.99 -2.10 -16.06
CA VAL A 139 6.82 -2.14 -17.28
C VAL A 139 6.65 -3.43 -18.08
N GLU A 140 6.22 -4.52 -17.45
CA GLU A 140 5.96 -5.80 -18.12
C GLU A 140 4.83 -6.54 -17.40
N GLN A 141 4.01 -7.27 -18.15
CA GLN A 141 2.96 -8.14 -17.62
C GLN A 141 2.92 -9.44 -18.44
N SER A 142 2.92 -10.59 -17.77
CA SER A 142 2.82 -11.90 -18.41
C SER A 142 1.85 -12.82 -17.65
N ALA A 143 1.04 -13.55 -18.41
CA ALA A 143 0.16 -14.62 -17.93
C ALA A 143 0.55 -15.99 -18.54
N GLU A 144 1.83 -16.15 -18.91
CA GLU A 144 2.33 -17.39 -19.50
C GLU A 144 2.77 -18.39 -18.43
N LEU A 145 2.58 -19.68 -18.73
CA LEU A 145 3.11 -20.76 -17.92
C LEU A 145 4.65 -20.81 -18.01
N ALA A 146 5.31 -21.23 -16.92
CA ALA A 146 6.74 -21.48 -16.93
C ALA A 146 7.07 -22.70 -17.82
N GLU A 147 8.25 -22.71 -18.44
CA GLU A 147 8.71 -23.84 -19.25
C GLU A 147 8.70 -25.15 -18.47
N GLY A 148 8.23 -26.24 -19.10
CA GLY A 148 8.11 -27.55 -18.47
C GLY A 148 6.93 -27.70 -17.51
N THR A 149 6.04 -26.71 -17.42
CA THR A 149 4.77 -26.83 -16.68
C THR A 149 3.71 -27.47 -17.57
N ASP A 150 3.07 -28.53 -17.08
CA ASP A 150 1.94 -29.14 -17.77
C ASP A 150 0.77 -28.14 -17.92
N PRO A 151 -0.09 -28.29 -18.94
CA PRO A 151 -1.28 -27.45 -19.08
C PRO A 151 -2.12 -27.48 -17.81
N PHE A 152 -2.13 -26.37 -17.09
CA PHE A 152 -2.88 -26.22 -15.85
C PHE A 152 -4.27 -25.66 -16.15
N TYR A 153 -5.28 -26.21 -15.48
CA TYR A 153 -6.64 -25.71 -15.61
C TYR A 153 -7.45 -25.90 -14.34
N LEU A 154 -8.06 -24.80 -13.88
CA LEU A 154 -8.98 -24.79 -12.75
C LEU A 154 -10.42 -25.07 -13.21
N ASP A 155 -10.86 -26.31 -13.05
CA ASP A 155 -12.17 -26.83 -13.43
C ASP A 155 -13.18 -26.75 -12.29
N MET A 156 -13.47 -25.53 -11.84
CA MET A 156 -14.50 -25.30 -10.84
C MET A 156 -15.85 -25.86 -11.32
N ASN A 157 -16.44 -26.75 -10.53
CA ASN A 157 -17.76 -27.30 -10.77
C ASN A 157 -18.72 -26.84 -9.67
N CYS A 158 -19.36 -25.71 -9.94
CA CYS A 158 -20.21 -25.00 -9.02
C CYS A 158 -21.67 -25.12 -9.45
N ARG A 159 -22.60 -25.29 -8.51
CA ARG A 159 -24.03 -25.33 -8.84
C ARG A 159 -24.53 -23.92 -9.23
N PRO A 160 -25.37 -23.78 -10.28
CA PRO A 160 -25.94 -22.49 -10.68
C PRO A 160 -26.86 -21.91 -9.60
N LEU A 161 -26.82 -20.59 -9.43
CA LEU A 161 -27.50 -19.88 -8.34
C LEU A 161 -29.02 -20.10 -8.33
N LEU A 162 -29.67 -19.99 -9.49
CA LEU A 162 -31.12 -20.04 -9.60
C LEU A 162 -31.71 -21.46 -9.64
N LYS A 163 -30.88 -22.48 -9.92
CA LYS A 163 -31.35 -23.88 -9.95
C LYS A 163 -31.29 -24.54 -8.59
N GLN A 164 -30.23 -24.28 -7.82
CA GLN A 164 -30.11 -24.75 -6.45
C GLN A 164 -29.35 -23.68 -5.68
N ALA A 165 -29.94 -23.21 -4.57
CA ALA A 165 -29.41 -22.18 -3.68
C ALA A 165 -28.06 -22.49 -2.99
N SER A 166 -27.28 -23.43 -3.52
CA SER A 166 -25.98 -23.81 -2.98
C SER A 166 -24.87 -22.93 -3.57
N ARG A 167 -24.18 -22.21 -2.70
CA ARG A 167 -22.96 -21.46 -3.06
C ARG A 167 -21.72 -22.35 -3.11
N ASN A 168 -21.86 -23.65 -2.85
CA ASN A 168 -20.72 -24.57 -2.81
C ASN A 168 -20.30 -24.98 -4.23
N CYS A 169 -19.03 -25.34 -4.33
CA CYS A 169 -18.44 -25.98 -5.51
C CYS A 169 -17.91 -27.36 -5.11
N ASN A 170 -17.92 -28.28 -6.06
CA ASN A 170 -17.23 -29.55 -5.90
C ASN A 170 -15.71 -29.29 -5.93
N GLN A 171 -14.96 -30.04 -5.12
CA GLN A 171 -13.51 -29.93 -5.00
C GLN A 171 -12.85 -31.13 -5.67
N SER A 172 -11.76 -30.90 -6.39
CA SER A 172 -10.96 -31.94 -7.04
C SER A 172 -9.80 -32.35 -6.13
N ILE A 173 -10.14 -33.00 -5.01
CA ILE A 173 -9.20 -33.34 -3.93
C ILE A 173 -7.99 -34.16 -4.42
N ASP A 174 -8.23 -35.05 -5.39
CA ASP A 174 -7.24 -35.88 -6.06
C ASP A 174 -6.18 -35.08 -6.82
N ARG A 175 -6.52 -33.86 -7.25
CA ARG A 175 -5.66 -32.96 -8.04
C ARG A 175 -5.03 -31.83 -7.22
N TRP A 176 -5.27 -31.77 -5.91
CA TRP A 176 -4.79 -30.67 -5.05
C TRP A 176 -3.27 -30.46 -5.04
N ASN A 177 -2.50 -31.50 -5.37
CA ASN A 177 -1.05 -31.42 -5.47
C ASN A 177 -0.55 -30.81 -6.79
N GLU A 178 -1.43 -30.64 -7.79
CA GLU A 178 -1.08 -29.92 -9.02
C GLU A 178 -0.74 -28.48 -8.71
N THR A 179 0.29 -27.95 -9.38
CA THR A 179 0.81 -26.60 -9.11
C THR A 179 0.92 -25.83 -10.41
N LEU A 180 0.21 -24.70 -10.48
CA LEU A 180 0.40 -23.70 -11.51
C LEU A 180 1.74 -23.00 -11.28
N ARG A 181 2.55 -22.87 -12.33
CA ARG A 181 3.80 -22.09 -12.30
C ARG A 181 3.77 -21.07 -13.43
N LEU A 182 3.91 -19.81 -13.08
CA LEU A 182 3.95 -18.72 -14.06
C LEU A 182 5.39 -18.36 -14.38
N LYS A 183 5.60 -17.96 -15.64
CA LYS A 183 6.87 -17.43 -16.11
C LYS A 183 7.24 -16.18 -15.31
N GLY A 184 8.45 -16.18 -14.76
CA GLY A 184 9.00 -15.04 -14.04
C GLY A 184 9.41 -13.89 -14.98
N PRO A 185 9.82 -12.73 -14.42
CA PRO A 185 10.35 -11.61 -15.20
C PRO A 185 11.56 -12.04 -16.04
N ALA A 186 11.73 -11.45 -17.23
CA ALA A 186 12.83 -11.80 -18.13
C ALA A 186 14.22 -11.73 -17.44
N ALA A 187 15.03 -12.78 -17.63
CA ALA A 187 16.35 -12.95 -17.03
C ALA A 187 17.36 -11.83 -17.35
N THR A 188 17.12 -11.03 -18.39
CA THR A 188 17.93 -9.86 -18.77
C THR A 188 18.05 -8.83 -17.65
N ASN A 189 17.05 -8.71 -16.76
CA ASN A 189 17.11 -7.82 -15.60
C ASN A 189 17.67 -8.49 -14.33
N LEU A 190 17.57 -9.83 -14.23
CA LEU A 190 18.07 -10.62 -13.08
C LEU A 190 19.58 -10.89 -13.14
N ALA A 191 20.17 -10.94 -14.33
CA ALA A 191 21.62 -11.11 -14.50
C ALA A 191 22.45 -9.98 -13.85
N ARG A 192 21.86 -8.79 -13.66
CA ARG A 192 22.50 -7.67 -12.92
C ARG A 192 22.57 -7.89 -11.41
N LEU A 193 21.76 -8.79 -10.86
CA LEU A 193 21.54 -8.90 -9.42
C LEU A 193 22.28 -10.07 -8.77
N ASN A 194 22.97 -10.94 -9.53
CA ASN A 194 23.72 -12.09 -8.97
C ASN A 194 22.90 -12.90 -7.94
N THR A 195 21.57 -12.92 -8.10
CA THR A 195 20.64 -13.56 -7.19
C THR A 195 20.14 -14.84 -7.83
N THR A 196 20.29 -15.95 -7.11
CA THR A 196 19.76 -17.28 -7.47
C THR A 196 18.24 -17.36 -7.22
N VAL A 197 17.48 -16.31 -7.55
CA VAL A 197 16.02 -16.33 -7.40
C VAL A 197 15.41 -16.99 -8.64
N GLU A 198 15.55 -18.31 -8.73
CA GLU A 198 14.98 -19.13 -9.81
C GLU A 198 13.50 -19.48 -9.58
N LYS A 199 12.93 -19.20 -8.40
CA LYS A 199 11.55 -19.58 -8.10
C LYS A 199 10.59 -18.44 -8.46
N GLY A 200 9.98 -18.54 -9.65
CA GLY A 200 8.86 -17.70 -10.10
C GLY A 200 7.58 -17.92 -9.27
N PHE A 201 6.50 -17.25 -9.65
CA PHE A 201 5.20 -17.41 -8.98
C PHE A 201 4.67 -18.84 -9.16
N SER A 202 4.21 -19.45 -8.07
CA SER A 202 3.52 -20.73 -8.11
C SER A 202 2.34 -20.79 -7.13
N ALA A 203 1.31 -21.54 -7.50
CA ALA A 203 0.11 -21.73 -6.68
C ALA A 203 -0.44 -23.14 -6.88
N SER A 204 -0.78 -23.82 -5.78
CA SER A 204 -1.43 -25.13 -5.83
C SER A 204 -2.88 -25.02 -6.30
N LEU A 205 -3.39 -26.07 -6.95
CA LEU A 205 -4.79 -26.17 -7.35
C LEU A 205 -5.70 -25.96 -6.14
N GLN A 206 -5.37 -26.55 -4.99
CA GLN A 206 -6.12 -26.36 -3.74
C GLN A 206 -6.29 -24.89 -3.35
N SER A 207 -5.22 -24.09 -3.47
CA SER A 207 -5.25 -22.66 -3.12
C SER A 207 -6.14 -21.89 -4.10
N LEU A 208 -6.05 -22.21 -5.40
CA LEU A 208 -6.84 -21.57 -6.44
C LEU A 208 -8.32 -21.96 -6.37
N GLU A 209 -8.64 -23.23 -6.10
CA GLU A 209 -10.01 -23.69 -5.85
C GLU A 209 -10.63 -22.98 -4.64
N LYS A 210 -9.85 -22.83 -3.56
CA LYS A 210 -10.32 -22.12 -2.36
C LYS A 210 -10.58 -20.65 -2.65
N MET A 211 -9.69 -20.00 -3.40
CA MET A 211 -9.88 -18.61 -3.82
C MET A 211 -11.14 -18.46 -4.68
N ALA A 212 -11.29 -19.29 -5.71
CA ALA A 212 -12.45 -19.29 -6.59
C ALA A 212 -13.76 -19.57 -5.83
N SER A 213 -13.73 -20.49 -4.86
CA SER A 213 -14.88 -20.79 -4.00
C SER A 213 -15.29 -19.60 -3.12
N ASN A 214 -14.31 -18.91 -2.53
CA ASN A 214 -14.58 -17.71 -1.75
C ASN A 214 -15.15 -16.59 -2.64
N MET A 215 -14.54 -16.37 -3.81
CA MET A 215 -15.04 -15.39 -4.79
C MET A 215 -16.47 -15.73 -5.23
N LYS A 216 -16.81 -17.02 -5.41
CA LYS A 216 -18.20 -17.42 -5.68
C LYS A 216 -19.13 -17.00 -4.54
N VAL A 217 -18.77 -17.32 -3.30
CA VAL A 217 -19.60 -16.98 -2.13
C VAL A 217 -19.85 -15.48 -2.04
N ASP A 218 -18.81 -14.69 -2.33
CA ASP A 218 -18.79 -13.25 -2.14
C ASP A 218 -19.36 -12.45 -3.32
N LEU A 219 -19.23 -12.92 -4.56
CA LEU A 219 -19.59 -12.16 -5.76
C LEU A 219 -20.90 -12.61 -6.42
N VAL A 220 -21.33 -13.85 -6.19
CA VAL A 220 -22.56 -14.38 -6.81
C VAL A 220 -23.79 -13.91 -6.06
N GLY A 221 -24.80 -13.48 -6.83
CA GLY A 221 -26.07 -13.05 -6.30
C GLY A 221 -27.00 -12.53 -7.38
N TYR A 222 -28.24 -12.23 -7.01
CA TYR A 222 -29.16 -11.47 -7.85
C TYR A 222 -29.82 -10.36 -7.04
N ALA A 223 -30.27 -9.32 -7.73
CA ALA A 223 -31.03 -8.22 -7.18
C ALA A 223 -32.06 -7.72 -8.20
N SER A 224 -33.21 -7.29 -7.71
CA SER A 224 -34.31 -6.74 -8.52
C SER A 224 -35.05 -5.69 -7.71
N ALA A 225 -35.43 -4.61 -8.36
CA ALA A 225 -36.44 -3.72 -7.81
C ALA A 225 -37.83 -4.38 -7.96
N SER A 226 -38.74 -4.12 -7.04
CA SER A 226 -40.14 -4.54 -7.15
C SER A 226 -41.01 -3.42 -7.70
N TYR A 227 -42.12 -3.77 -8.35
CA TYR A 227 -43.20 -2.80 -8.52
C TYR A 227 -43.84 -2.48 -7.17
N VAL A 228 -44.33 -1.25 -7.03
CA VAL A 228 -45.31 -0.90 -5.99
C VAL A 228 -46.61 -1.62 -6.32
N THR A 229 -47.19 -2.30 -5.34
CA THR A 229 -48.49 -2.97 -5.46
C THR A 229 -49.42 -2.41 -4.38
N GLU A 230 -50.72 -2.68 -4.45
CA GLU A 230 -51.65 -2.27 -3.38
C GLU A 230 -51.23 -2.80 -1.99
N GLU A 231 -50.53 -3.95 -1.96
CA GLU A 231 -50.04 -4.59 -0.74
C GLU A 231 -48.68 -4.02 -0.25
N TYR A 232 -47.87 -3.47 -1.15
CA TYR A 232 -46.54 -2.93 -0.85
C TYR A 232 -46.44 -1.48 -1.35
N GLN A 233 -46.60 -0.53 -0.42
CA GLN A 233 -46.69 0.92 -0.71
C GLN A 233 -45.38 1.56 -1.19
N ASP A 234 -44.24 0.87 -1.08
CA ASP A 234 -42.93 1.35 -1.52
C ASP A 234 -42.19 0.30 -2.36
N THR A 235 -41.34 0.77 -3.27
CA THR A 235 -40.40 -0.06 -4.04
C THR A 235 -39.44 -0.75 -3.07
N ALA A 236 -39.49 -2.08 -3.02
CA ALA A 236 -38.53 -2.88 -2.28
C ALA A 236 -37.43 -3.39 -3.22
N ILE A 237 -36.20 -3.47 -2.70
CA ILE A 237 -35.11 -4.16 -3.40
C ILE A 237 -35.06 -5.57 -2.86
N PHE A 238 -35.36 -6.52 -3.73
CA PHE A 238 -35.17 -7.93 -3.43
C PHE A 238 -33.78 -8.34 -3.89
N PHE A 239 -32.97 -8.87 -2.99
CA PHE A 239 -31.67 -9.41 -3.35
C PHE A 239 -31.37 -10.70 -2.61
N ARG A 240 -30.56 -11.55 -3.23
CA ARG A 240 -29.96 -12.72 -2.64
C ARG A 240 -28.50 -12.76 -3.03
N GLY A 241 -27.63 -12.71 -2.04
CA GLY A 241 -26.19 -12.61 -2.28
C GLY A 241 -25.49 -12.23 -0.98
N THR A 242 -24.30 -11.67 -1.10
CA THR A 242 -23.67 -10.85 -0.05
C THR A 242 -24.02 -9.38 -0.29
N GLU A 243 -23.43 -8.46 0.48
CA GLU A 243 -23.55 -7.02 0.19
C GLU A 243 -22.99 -6.64 -1.20
N PHE A 244 -22.13 -7.45 -1.81
CA PHE A 244 -21.59 -7.15 -3.14
C PHE A 244 -22.69 -6.95 -4.20
N ILE A 245 -23.66 -7.88 -4.31
CA ILE A 245 -24.71 -7.76 -5.32
C ILE A 245 -25.58 -6.53 -5.09
N LYS A 246 -25.77 -6.15 -3.82
CA LYS A 246 -26.54 -4.98 -3.44
C LYS A 246 -25.81 -3.70 -3.83
N THR A 247 -24.52 -3.58 -3.52
CA THR A 247 -23.67 -2.45 -3.97
C THR A 247 -23.57 -2.39 -5.49
N LEU A 248 -23.35 -3.53 -6.16
CA LEU A 248 -23.34 -3.59 -7.62
C LEU A 248 -24.68 -3.09 -8.18
N PHE A 249 -25.80 -3.52 -7.62
CA PHE A 249 -27.12 -3.11 -8.07
C PHE A 249 -27.38 -1.62 -7.83
N GLN A 250 -27.19 -1.12 -6.61
CA GLN A 250 -27.60 0.23 -6.21
C GLN A 250 -26.60 1.32 -6.63
N ASP A 251 -25.30 1.06 -6.46
CA ASP A 251 -24.28 2.10 -6.57
C ASP A 251 -23.55 2.08 -7.91
N VAL A 252 -23.59 0.95 -8.63
CA VAL A 252 -22.87 0.77 -9.90
C VAL A 252 -23.84 0.71 -11.08
N LEU A 253 -24.79 -0.22 -11.05
CA LEU A 253 -25.72 -0.41 -12.17
C LEU A 253 -26.81 0.65 -12.17
N PHE A 254 -27.47 0.86 -11.02
CA PHE A 254 -28.71 1.63 -10.94
C PHE A 254 -28.64 2.82 -9.97
N SER A 255 -27.54 3.56 -10.02
CA SER A 255 -27.50 4.91 -9.45
C SER A 255 -28.12 5.90 -10.44
N MET A 256 -28.67 7.03 -9.97
CA MET A 256 -29.26 8.05 -10.86
C MET A 256 -28.29 8.51 -11.95
N SER A 257 -27.01 8.71 -11.59
CA SER A 257 -25.98 9.18 -12.51
C SER A 257 -25.53 8.11 -13.51
N THR A 258 -25.41 6.85 -13.08
CA THR A 258 -24.98 5.75 -13.97
C THR A 258 -26.09 5.33 -14.94
N MET A 259 -27.35 5.40 -14.52
CA MET A 259 -28.51 5.11 -15.39
C MET A 259 -28.62 6.08 -16.57
N ALA A 260 -28.29 7.36 -16.36
CA ALA A 260 -28.34 8.38 -17.41
C ALA A 260 -27.08 8.42 -18.30
N ASN A 261 -25.94 7.88 -17.83
CA ASN A 261 -24.65 8.01 -18.52
C ASN A 261 -23.94 6.66 -18.69
N HIS A 262 -23.99 6.13 -19.91
CA HIS A 262 -23.36 4.84 -20.25
C HIS A 262 -21.83 4.82 -20.09
N THR A 263 -21.15 5.94 -20.34
CA THR A 263 -19.69 6.00 -20.15
C THR A 263 -19.34 5.88 -18.67
N LEU A 264 -20.04 6.65 -17.83
CA LEU A 264 -19.87 6.59 -16.38
C LEU A 264 -20.21 5.18 -15.84
N HIS A 265 -21.28 4.58 -16.33
CA HIS A 265 -21.66 3.20 -15.99
C HIS A 265 -20.52 2.21 -16.26
N HIS A 266 -19.88 2.30 -17.44
CA HIS A 266 -18.75 1.44 -17.77
C HIS A 266 -17.54 1.72 -16.87
N ASP A 267 -17.20 2.98 -16.62
CA ASP A 267 -16.06 3.37 -15.79
C ASP A 267 -16.21 2.89 -14.34
N VAL A 268 -17.38 3.06 -13.74
CA VAL A 268 -17.65 2.60 -12.36
C VAL A 268 -17.61 1.08 -12.28
N MET A 269 -18.17 0.38 -13.26
CA MET A 269 -18.10 -1.09 -13.31
C MET A 269 -16.65 -1.59 -13.46
N ASN A 270 -15.85 -0.96 -14.33
CA ASN A 270 -14.44 -1.29 -14.49
C ASN A 270 -13.64 -1.03 -13.20
N ASN A 271 -13.91 0.09 -12.53
CA ASN A 271 -13.28 0.42 -11.25
C ASN A 271 -13.62 -0.60 -10.16
N LEU A 272 -14.89 -1.04 -10.07
CA LEU A 272 -15.31 -2.06 -9.10
C LEU A 272 -14.50 -3.35 -9.26
N TYR A 273 -14.45 -3.92 -10.47
CA TYR A 273 -13.74 -5.17 -10.71
C TYR A 273 -12.22 -5.01 -10.62
N THR A 274 -11.67 -3.85 -11.02
CA THR A 274 -10.25 -3.52 -10.83
C THR A 274 -9.88 -3.43 -9.36
N ASN A 275 -10.74 -2.85 -8.51
CA ASN A 275 -10.53 -2.80 -7.07
C ASN A 275 -10.55 -4.18 -6.43
N ILE A 276 -11.44 -5.07 -6.88
CA ILE A 276 -11.46 -6.48 -6.45
C ILE A 276 -10.14 -7.17 -6.83
N ALA A 277 -9.72 -7.05 -8.10
CA ALA A 277 -8.46 -7.65 -8.56
C ALA A 277 -7.24 -7.09 -7.81
N THR A 278 -7.24 -5.80 -7.50
CA THR A 278 -6.18 -5.13 -6.73
C THR A 278 -6.17 -5.65 -5.29
N SER A 279 -7.32 -5.79 -4.65
CA SER A 279 -7.43 -6.33 -3.29
C SER A 279 -6.94 -7.77 -3.20
N LEU A 280 -7.33 -8.62 -4.15
CA LEU A 280 -6.83 -10.00 -4.27
C LEU A 280 -5.32 -10.02 -4.47
N SER A 281 -4.80 -9.16 -5.35
CA SER A 281 -3.36 -9.03 -5.60
C SER A 281 -2.59 -8.59 -4.35
N MET A 282 -3.14 -7.65 -3.57
CA MET A 282 -2.57 -7.24 -2.28
C MET A 282 -2.55 -8.38 -1.27
N SER A 283 -3.65 -9.15 -1.19
CA SER A 283 -3.73 -10.33 -0.30
C SER A 283 -2.75 -11.44 -0.70
N MET A 284 -2.48 -11.63 -2.00
CA MET A 284 -1.43 -12.54 -2.47
C MET A 284 -0.03 -12.00 -2.15
N ARG A 285 0.16 -10.67 -2.14
CA ARG A 285 1.45 -10.00 -1.87
C ARG A 285 1.83 -9.96 -0.40
N SER A 286 0.86 -9.83 0.49
CA SER A 286 1.13 -9.67 1.93
C SER A 286 1.81 -10.89 2.57
N GLY A 287 1.98 -11.99 1.82
CA GLY A 287 3.00 -13.00 2.11
C GLY A 287 2.76 -13.79 3.38
N GLU A 288 1.57 -13.72 3.99
CA GLU A 288 1.16 -14.75 4.94
C GLU A 288 1.09 -16.05 4.14
N PRO A 289 1.93 -17.06 4.42
CA PRO A 289 1.84 -18.33 3.72
C PRO A 289 0.46 -18.89 3.99
N GLN A 290 -0.44 -18.80 3.00
CA GLN A 290 -1.67 -19.55 3.07
C GLN A 290 -1.26 -21.00 3.26
N LYS A 291 -1.87 -21.67 4.25
CA LYS A 291 -1.55 -23.03 4.73
C LYS A 291 -1.36 -24.13 3.66
N TYR A 292 -1.62 -23.81 2.39
CA TYR A 292 -1.77 -24.72 1.25
C TYR A 292 -0.92 -24.32 0.03
N ALA A 293 -0.15 -23.23 0.11
CA ALA A 293 0.68 -22.77 -0.99
C ALA A 293 2.05 -23.48 -0.93
N VAL A 294 2.26 -24.44 -1.83
CA VAL A 294 3.51 -25.22 -1.91
C VAL A 294 4.55 -24.37 -2.65
N ASP A 295 5.72 -24.14 -2.03
CA ASP A 295 6.83 -23.35 -2.61
C ASP A 295 6.47 -21.87 -2.96
N ALA A 296 5.41 -21.30 -2.38
CA ALA A 296 4.88 -20.01 -2.83
C ALA A 296 5.35 -18.77 -2.02
N PHE A 297 5.55 -17.69 -2.79
CA PHE A 297 5.78 -16.28 -2.44
C PHE A 297 7.22 -15.86 -2.09
N ASN A 298 8.16 -15.98 -3.04
CA ASN A 298 9.24 -14.99 -3.10
C ASN A 298 8.80 -13.79 -3.96
N ILE A 299 7.89 -12.97 -3.42
CA ILE A 299 7.60 -11.65 -4.00
C ILE A 299 8.72 -10.73 -3.51
N SER A 300 9.93 -10.95 -4.02
CA SER A 300 11.05 -10.06 -3.74
C SER A 300 10.97 -8.86 -4.67
N GLY A 301 10.54 -7.72 -4.14
CA GLY A 301 10.89 -6.43 -4.73
C GLY A 301 12.33 -6.13 -4.34
N VAL A 302 13.31 -6.55 -5.14
CA VAL A 302 14.68 -6.03 -4.96
C VAL A 302 14.74 -4.72 -5.71
N ALA A 303 14.77 -3.60 -4.99
CA ALA A 303 15.04 -2.31 -5.59
C ALA A 303 16.34 -2.43 -6.41
N TRP A 304 16.24 -2.20 -7.73
CA TRP A 304 17.38 -2.32 -8.65
C TRP A 304 18.51 -1.34 -8.30
N THR A 305 18.22 -0.33 -7.49
CA THR A 305 19.17 0.61 -6.93
C THR A 305 18.81 0.94 -5.47
N GLN A 306 19.71 0.63 -4.54
CA GLN A 306 19.62 1.13 -3.17
C GLN A 306 20.09 2.58 -3.17
N VAL A 307 19.16 3.53 -3.18
CA VAL A 307 19.51 4.95 -3.07
C VAL A 307 19.47 5.32 -1.58
N SER A 308 20.65 5.51 -0.98
CA SER A 308 20.78 6.06 0.36
C SER A 308 20.30 7.52 0.36
N TYR A 309 19.05 7.74 0.77
CA TYR A 309 18.51 9.09 0.91
C TYR A 309 19.02 9.72 2.22
N VAL A 310 19.93 10.68 2.11
CA VAL A 310 20.32 11.54 3.24
C VAL A 310 19.49 12.81 3.15
N HIS A 311 18.48 12.95 4.01
CA HIS A 311 17.73 14.19 4.17
C HIS A 311 18.62 15.24 4.84
N ILE A 312 19.37 16.01 4.05
CA ILE A 312 20.09 17.18 4.56
C ILE A 312 19.07 18.29 4.78
N SER A 313 18.49 18.36 5.97
CA SER A 313 17.69 19.52 6.37
C SER A 313 18.64 20.71 6.54
N TRP A 314 18.65 21.61 5.56
CA TRP A 314 19.46 22.83 5.54
C TRP A 314 19.34 23.68 6.81
N GLY A 315 18.26 23.54 7.57
CA GLY A 315 18.06 24.21 8.86
C GLY A 315 19.24 24.04 9.83
N TRP A 316 19.79 22.83 10.00
CA TRP A 316 20.92 22.62 10.92
C TRP A 316 22.22 23.23 10.41
N ILE A 317 22.44 23.26 9.10
CA ILE A 317 23.60 23.91 8.48
C ILE A 317 23.49 25.44 8.64
N THR A 318 22.28 26.01 8.50
CA THR A 318 22.07 27.44 8.74
C THR A 318 22.30 27.83 10.19
N VAL A 319 21.94 26.98 11.16
CA VAL A 319 22.24 27.22 12.59
C VAL A 319 23.74 27.26 12.83
N LEU A 320 24.50 26.31 12.29
CA LEU A 320 25.97 26.30 12.39
C LEU A 320 26.60 27.54 11.71
N ALA A 321 26.10 27.94 10.54
CA ALA A 321 26.59 29.13 9.85
C ALA A 321 26.30 30.43 10.63
N VAL A 322 25.13 30.52 11.26
CA VAL A 322 24.77 31.64 12.16
C VAL A 322 25.67 31.62 13.40
N GLU A 323 25.92 30.46 14.00
CA GLU A 323 26.80 30.33 15.16
C GLU A 323 28.24 30.75 14.85
N ILE A 324 28.79 30.34 13.71
CA ILE A 324 30.10 30.79 13.24
C ILE A 324 30.12 32.30 13.02
N SER A 325 29.05 32.86 12.44
CA SER A 325 28.94 34.31 12.21
C SER A 325 28.89 35.10 13.52
N ILE A 326 28.12 34.64 14.51
CA ILE A 326 28.04 35.24 15.84
C ILE A 326 29.38 35.12 16.56
N ALA A 327 30.03 33.96 16.51
CA ALA A 327 31.34 33.75 17.13
C ALA A 327 32.39 34.67 16.53
N ALA A 328 32.43 34.82 15.20
CA ALA A 328 33.33 35.75 14.52
C ALA A 328 33.05 37.21 14.91
N LEU A 329 31.77 37.60 14.99
CA LEU A 329 31.37 38.96 15.37
C LEU A 329 31.68 39.27 16.85
N PHE A 330 31.56 38.28 17.73
CA PHE A 330 31.99 38.40 19.12
C PHE A 330 33.52 38.56 19.21
N LEU A 331 34.28 37.79 18.43
CA LEU A 331 35.74 37.88 18.40
C LEU A 331 36.22 39.25 17.90
N THR A 332 35.61 39.79 16.85
CA THR A 332 35.95 41.14 16.36
C THR A 332 35.58 42.23 17.37
N LEU A 333 34.40 42.15 18.01
CA LEU A 333 34.01 43.08 19.06
C LEU A 333 34.96 43.04 20.27
N THR A 334 35.38 41.85 20.71
CA THR A 334 36.33 41.72 21.82
C THR A 334 37.71 42.29 21.48
N MET A 335 38.22 42.07 20.27
CA MET A 335 39.48 42.69 19.82
C MET A 335 39.40 44.22 19.78
N VAL A 336 38.29 44.78 19.26
CA VAL A 336 38.08 46.23 19.20
C VAL A 336 37.91 46.80 20.61
N SER A 337 37.15 46.14 21.49
CA SER A 337 36.97 46.54 22.88
C SER A 337 38.30 46.57 23.63
N GLN A 338 39.17 45.57 23.44
CA GLN A 338 40.51 45.55 24.04
C GLN A 338 41.39 46.68 23.46
N GLY A 339 41.37 46.89 22.14
CA GLY A 339 42.12 47.97 21.49
C GLY A 339 41.66 49.38 21.89
N ILE A 340 40.38 49.58 22.17
CA ILE A 340 39.84 50.85 22.67
C ILE A 340 40.17 51.03 24.17
N SER A 341 40.14 49.95 24.95
CA SER A 341 40.48 49.99 26.38
C SER A 341 41.98 50.22 26.63
N ASP A 342 42.85 49.77 25.72
CA ASP A 342 44.30 50.01 25.78
C ASP A 342 44.70 51.43 25.35
N ASN A 343 43.89 52.13 24.55
CA ASN A 343 44.13 53.53 24.20
C ASN A 343 43.80 54.53 25.33
N GLY A 344 43.23 54.07 26.44
CA GLY A 344 42.83 54.91 27.59
C GLY A 344 43.78 54.94 28.79
N ARG A 345 44.89 54.18 28.80
CA ARG A 345 45.86 54.18 29.90
C ARG A 345 47.28 54.42 29.41
N GLY A 346 47.62 55.70 29.32
CA GLY A 346 48.98 56.17 29.12
C GLY A 346 49.93 55.82 30.27
N SER A 347 51.19 55.62 29.89
CA SER A 347 52.41 55.58 30.71
C SER A 347 52.63 54.34 31.58
N ARG A 348 53.61 53.47 31.24
CA ARG A 348 55.03 53.58 31.66
C ARG A 348 55.81 52.32 31.22
N GLN A 349 56.58 52.47 30.15
CA GLN A 349 57.93 51.90 29.90
C GLN A 349 58.28 50.49 30.45
N GLU A 350 58.24 49.47 29.58
CA GLU A 350 59.36 48.55 29.22
C GLU A 350 58.86 47.31 28.42
N SER A 351 59.41 47.15 27.21
CA SER A 351 59.85 45.91 26.55
C SER A 351 58.99 44.62 26.61
N CYS A 352 58.55 44.20 25.41
CA CYS A 352 58.20 42.82 25.00
C CYS A 352 56.97 42.13 25.64
N LEU A 353 56.19 41.48 24.76
CA LEU A 353 55.10 40.50 24.98
C LEU A 353 53.66 41.05 25.04
N PRO A 354 52.91 41.01 23.92
CA PRO A 354 51.45 41.14 23.92
C PRO A 354 50.83 39.79 24.32
N PHE A 355 51.11 39.31 25.53
CA PHE A 355 50.51 38.10 26.08
C PHE A 355 50.20 38.29 27.57
N ARG A 356 49.44 39.32 27.87
CA ARG A 356 48.73 39.47 29.14
C ARG A 356 47.27 39.66 28.81
N ASP A 357 46.56 38.54 28.74
CA ASP A 357 45.14 38.40 29.13
C ASP A 357 44.60 36.97 28.96
N ALA A 358 45.41 36.01 28.52
CA ALA A 358 45.09 34.58 28.61
C ALA A 358 45.20 33.99 30.03
N LYS A 359 45.27 34.82 31.09
CA LYS A 359 45.43 34.36 32.48
C LYS A 359 44.10 34.15 33.23
N ASN A 360 42.96 34.47 32.62
CA ASN A 360 41.64 34.34 33.27
C ASN A 360 40.75 33.23 32.68
N SER A 361 41.27 32.36 31.82
CA SER A 361 40.52 31.17 31.38
C SER A 361 40.89 29.97 32.25
N SER A 362 39.92 29.52 33.07
CA SER A 362 40.01 28.30 33.89
C SER A 362 40.31 27.03 33.08
N LEU A 363 40.08 27.06 31.77
CA LEU A 363 40.37 25.97 30.83
C LEU A 363 41.84 25.88 30.40
N ALA A 364 42.63 26.96 30.49
CA ALA A 364 44.06 26.91 30.11
C ALA A 364 44.89 26.02 31.05
N THR A 365 44.46 25.92 32.31
CA THR A 365 45.04 25.02 33.32
C THR A 365 44.83 23.52 33.04
N LEU A 366 43.83 23.15 32.23
CA LEU A 366 43.53 21.74 31.91
C LEU A 366 44.32 21.23 30.70
N VAL A 367 44.73 22.11 29.79
CA VAL A 367 45.42 21.74 28.55
C VAL A 367 46.94 21.65 28.73
N ALA A 368 47.51 22.30 29.76
CA ALA A 368 48.95 22.33 29.99
C ALA A 368 49.50 21.21 30.92
N LEU A 369 48.64 20.34 31.47
CA LEU A 369 49.05 19.27 32.39
C LEU A 369 49.39 17.98 31.63
N SER A 370 50.61 17.47 31.86
CA SER A 370 51.00 16.14 31.36
C SER A 370 50.11 15.05 31.97
N GLU A 371 50.03 13.90 31.30
CA GLU A 371 49.21 12.76 31.70
C GLU A 371 49.58 12.23 33.11
N ALA A 372 50.87 12.24 33.44
CA ALA A 372 51.39 11.86 34.77
C ALA A 372 50.96 12.84 35.88
N THR A 373 50.89 14.15 35.58
CA THR A 373 50.40 15.16 36.53
C THR A 373 48.89 15.07 36.71
N ARG A 374 48.13 14.76 35.65
CA ARG A 374 46.68 14.49 35.72
C ARG A 374 46.35 13.25 36.56
N ALA A 375 47.14 12.18 36.43
CA ALA A 375 46.97 10.98 37.25
C ALA A 375 47.25 11.25 38.75
N LYS A 376 48.31 12.02 39.08
CA LYS A 376 48.64 12.39 40.47
C LYS A 376 47.71 13.44 41.08
N ALA A 377 47.01 14.22 40.25
CA ALA A 377 46.00 15.19 40.68
C ALA A 377 44.62 14.56 40.96
N GLY A 378 44.48 13.23 40.89
CA GLY A 378 43.25 12.50 41.23
C GLY A 378 42.57 11.78 40.07
N GLY A 379 43.11 11.87 38.84
CA GLY A 379 42.71 11.02 37.70
C GLY A 379 41.26 11.17 37.20
N GLY A 380 40.50 12.18 37.64
CA GLY A 380 39.11 12.39 37.24
C GLY A 380 38.35 13.38 38.13
N VAL A 381 37.02 13.43 37.97
CA VAL A 381 36.13 14.30 38.75
C VAL A 381 35.95 13.70 40.15
N GLN A 382 36.51 14.37 41.15
CA GLN A 382 36.35 14.06 42.57
C GLN A 382 35.69 15.24 43.32
N PRO A 383 35.18 15.03 44.55
CA PRO A 383 34.71 16.12 45.40
C PRO A 383 35.78 17.23 45.57
N VAL A 384 35.34 18.48 45.54
CA VAL A 384 36.22 19.67 45.46
C VAL A 384 37.16 19.78 46.66
N ASP A 385 36.72 19.33 47.82
CA ASP A 385 37.47 19.30 49.07
C ASP A 385 38.65 18.30 49.03
N GLU A 386 38.48 17.15 48.36
CA GLU A 386 39.57 16.20 48.13
C GLU A 386 40.57 16.73 47.10
N LEU A 387 40.09 17.34 46.03
CA LEU A 387 40.93 17.96 44.99
C LEU A 387 41.77 19.13 45.55
N GLU A 388 41.20 19.97 46.41
CA GLU A 388 41.92 21.08 47.03
C GLU A 388 43.05 20.57 47.95
N LYS A 389 42.83 19.46 48.64
CA LYS A 389 43.81 18.83 49.52
C LYS A 389 44.97 18.19 48.75
N ILE A 390 44.68 17.61 47.58
CA ILE A 390 45.67 17.04 46.65
C ILE A 390 46.48 18.16 45.98
N ALA A 391 45.82 19.22 45.51
CA ALA A 391 46.46 20.37 44.87
C ALA A 391 47.46 21.07 45.79
N LYS A 392 47.16 21.22 47.09
CA LYS A 392 48.08 21.83 48.07
C LYS A 392 49.38 21.05 48.28
N ARG A 393 49.44 19.76 47.91
CA ARG A 393 50.64 18.91 48.07
C ARG A 393 51.40 18.70 46.77
N LEU A 394 50.79 18.95 45.63
CA LEU A 394 51.40 18.69 44.34
C LEU A 394 52.41 19.79 43.99
N ARG A 395 53.71 19.46 44.04
CA ARG A 395 54.76 20.32 43.50
C ARG A 395 55.01 19.97 42.04
N VAL A 396 55.01 20.97 41.17
CA VAL A 396 55.18 20.80 39.72
C VAL A 396 56.28 21.71 39.19
N ARG A 397 56.95 21.30 38.11
CA ARG A 397 57.87 22.14 37.32
C ARG A 397 57.41 22.21 35.87
N PHE A 398 57.90 23.23 35.16
CA PHE A 398 57.73 23.34 33.72
C PHE A 398 58.89 22.67 32.98
N GLU A 399 58.56 21.81 32.03
CA GLU A 399 59.50 21.30 31.03
C GLU A 399 58.94 21.59 29.63
N GLY A 400 59.60 22.49 28.90
CA GLY A 400 59.11 22.98 27.61
C GLY A 400 57.70 23.57 27.72
N ASN A 401 56.74 22.96 27.02
CA ASN A 401 55.36 23.43 26.93
C ASN A 401 54.37 22.67 27.85
N GLN A 402 54.86 21.89 28.83
CA GLN A 402 54.01 21.09 29.73
C GLN A 402 54.42 21.20 31.20
N ILE A 403 53.44 20.94 32.09
CA ILE A 403 53.62 20.87 33.54
C ILE A 403 53.78 19.41 34.00
N VAL A 404 54.92 19.10 34.63
CA VAL A 404 55.30 17.77 35.15
C VAL A 404 55.54 17.80 36.66
N PRO A 405 55.35 16.68 37.41
CA PRO A 405 55.57 16.64 38.85
C PRO A 405 57.05 16.85 39.20
N ALA A 406 57.35 17.65 40.21
CA ALA A 406 58.72 17.80 40.72
C ALA A 406 59.03 16.65 41.70
N GLU A 407 60.10 15.88 41.48
CA GLU A 407 60.59 14.92 42.46
C GLU A 407 61.27 15.66 43.63
N GLU A 408 60.86 15.35 44.86
CA GLU A 408 61.38 15.98 46.08
C GLU A 408 62.78 15.41 46.40
N GLY A 409 63.81 16.21 46.17
CA GLY A 409 65.18 15.82 46.48
C GLY A 409 66.11 17.01 46.66
N CYS A 410 65.92 17.77 47.74
CA CYS A 410 66.99 18.55 48.37
C CYS A 410 66.75 18.58 49.88
N ASN A 411 67.35 17.61 50.58
CA ASN A 411 67.61 17.68 52.01
C ASN A 411 68.80 18.63 52.24
N THR A 412 68.63 19.58 53.14
CA THR A 412 69.65 20.46 53.76
C THR A 412 70.43 19.71 54.87
N PRO A 413 71.41 20.30 55.61
CA PRO A 413 72.45 21.31 55.34
C PRO A 413 73.85 21.03 56.01
N SER A 414 74.76 22.02 55.88
CA SER A 414 75.84 22.50 56.79
C SER A 414 77.31 22.03 56.68
N GLU A 415 78.16 23.06 56.50
CA GLU A 415 79.53 23.33 57.00
C GLU A 415 80.64 22.26 56.99
N GLY A 416 81.77 22.65 56.37
CA GLY A 416 83.05 22.63 57.10
C GLY A 416 84.22 21.82 56.52
N THR A 417 85.06 22.52 55.75
CA THR A 417 86.54 22.53 55.83
C THR A 417 87.40 21.37 55.28
N ALA A 418 88.51 21.82 54.66
CA ALA A 418 89.86 21.24 54.61
C ALA A 418 90.27 20.38 53.39
N THR A 419 90.97 21.06 52.48
CA THR A 419 92.31 20.73 51.92
C THR A 419 92.65 19.28 51.60
N ARG A 420 93.11 19.03 50.37
CA ARG A 420 94.55 19.14 50.03
C ARG A 420 94.77 19.29 48.53
#